data_AF-A0A0X3PQK2-F1
#
_entry.id   AF-A0A0X3PQK2-F1
#
_cell.length_a   1.000
_cell.length_b   1.000
_cell.length_c   1.000
_cell.angle_alpha   90.00
_cell.angle_beta   90.00
_cell.angle_gamma   90.00
#
_symmetry.space_group_name_H-M   'P 1'
#
loop_
_entity.id
_entity.type
_entity.pdbx_description
1 polymer ?
#
loop_
_entity_poly.entity_id
_entity_poly.type
_entity_poly.pdbx_seq_one_letter_code
_entity_poly.pdbx_strand_id
1 'polypeptide(L)'
;MHTIGLVICGVCVFWGVKGIEIANSCLVPLQLFIVLFTFSWSLTREYADVGIQFMFTPSWHTLADPKLYVEAACQNAFDTAAGMGLFSAYAAYFTRKTSAVRYGMFLPMINNLVSLVCGLMLFATVFSTLISTEPTLTIPQIVDIMKDTGPGSTGLTFTWIPVLMAKLGVFGRVLCGLFFLCLSFAGITSMISYIELTARTIQDFGVKRTYATIASLIVTFLVGVPSAIDLRVLTNQDFVWGFA
;
A
#
# COMPACT_ATOMS: atom_id res chain seq x y z
N MET A 1 -0.03 13.54 -12.08
CA MET A 1 0.60 12.49 -11.24
C MET A 1 0.80 11.17 -12.00
N HIS A 2 -0.22 10.65 -12.70
CA HIS A 2 -0.13 9.39 -13.48
C HIS A 2 1.11 9.28 -14.39
N THR A 3 1.33 10.28 -15.25
CA THR A 3 2.49 10.33 -16.17
C THR A 3 3.83 10.32 -15.45
N ILE A 4 3.97 11.11 -14.38
CA ILE A 4 5.22 11.27 -13.63
C ILE A 4 5.58 9.95 -12.93
N GLY A 5 4.61 9.30 -12.28
CA GLY A 5 4.83 8.01 -11.62
C GLY A 5 5.28 6.93 -12.61
N LEU A 6 4.63 6.86 -13.76
CA LEU A 6 4.99 5.91 -14.82
C LEU A 6 6.40 6.16 -15.37
N VAL A 7 6.79 7.42 -15.58
CA VAL A 7 8.14 7.78 -16.04
C VAL A 7 9.19 7.36 -15.01
N ILE A 8 8.96 7.63 -13.73
CA ILE A 8 9.87 7.21 -12.65
C ILE A 8 10.03 5.69 -12.67
N CYS A 9 8.92 4.94 -12.72
CA CYS A 9 8.97 3.48 -12.75
C CYS A 9 9.67 2.97 -14.01
N GLY A 10 9.41 3.59 -15.16
CA GLY A 10 10.04 3.24 -16.43
C GLY A 10 11.56 3.40 -16.40
N VAL A 11 12.07 4.48 -15.79
CA VAL A 11 13.52 4.67 -15.58
C VAL A 11 14.10 3.58 -14.68
N CYS A 12 13.42 3.23 -13.59
CA CYS A 12 13.86 2.16 -12.68
C CYS A 12 13.91 0.79 -13.38
N VAL A 13 12.93 0.49 -14.23
CA VAL A 13 12.81 -0.80 -14.92
C VAL A 13 13.71 -0.90 -16.16
N PHE A 14 14.13 0.22 -16.74
CA PHE A 14 14.92 0.24 -17.98
C PHE A 14 16.21 -0.60 -17.88
N TRP A 15 16.91 -0.53 -16.76
CA TRP A 15 18.11 -1.33 -16.48
C TRP A 15 17.83 -2.72 -15.86
N GLY A 16 16.56 -3.10 -15.78
CA GLY A 16 16.11 -4.33 -15.14
C GLY A 16 16.47 -4.44 -13.68
N VAL A 17 16.81 -5.64 -13.23
CA VAL A 17 16.99 -5.93 -11.80
C VAL A 17 17.96 -4.97 -11.14
N LYS A 18 19.02 -4.53 -11.83
CA LYS A 18 19.96 -3.54 -11.27
C LYS A 18 19.28 -2.20 -10.96
N GLY A 19 18.44 -1.70 -11.87
CA GLY A 19 17.71 -0.45 -11.66
C GLY A 19 16.63 -0.59 -10.58
N ILE A 20 15.93 -1.73 -10.57
CA ILE A 20 14.94 -2.07 -9.55
C ILE A 20 15.61 -2.17 -8.17
N GLU A 21 16.76 -2.82 -8.08
CA GLU A 21 17.52 -3.00 -6.84
C GLU A 21 18.03 -1.65 -6.31
N ILE A 22 18.57 -0.78 -7.17
CA ILE A 22 18.99 0.57 -6.76
C ILE A 22 17.80 1.37 -6.25
N ALA A 23 16.67 1.36 -6.97
CA ALA A 23 15.46 2.06 -6.56
C ALA A 23 14.95 1.55 -5.22
N ASN A 24 14.76 0.24 -5.07
CA ASN A 24 14.23 -0.35 -3.85
C ASN A 24 15.20 -0.26 -2.67
N SER A 25 16.52 -0.29 -2.91
CA SER A 25 17.53 -0.08 -1.87
C SER A 25 17.50 1.33 -1.28
N CYS A 26 16.88 2.30 -1.96
CA CYS A 26 16.64 3.64 -1.45
C CYS A 26 15.21 3.80 -0.91
N LEU A 27 14.21 3.45 -1.72
CA LEU A 27 12.78 3.68 -1.42
C LEU A 27 12.30 2.85 -0.22
N VAL A 28 12.65 1.56 -0.15
CA VAL A 28 12.13 0.67 0.91
C VAL A 28 12.70 1.03 2.28
N PRO A 29 14.02 1.26 2.47
CA PRO A 29 14.54 1.71 3.75
C PRO A 29 13.99 3.08 4.18
N LEU A 30 13.83 4.01 3.23
CA LEU A 30 13.26 5.32 3.51
C LEU A 30 11.78 5.21 3.95
N GLN A 31 11.01 4.36 3.28
CA GLN A 31 9.63 4.05 3.64
C GLN A 31 9.57 3.46 5.06
N LEU A 32 10.42 2.48 5.38
CA LEU A 32 10.48 1.89 6.72
C LEU A 32 10.86 2.92 7.78
N PHE A 33 11.83 3.79 7.49
CA PHE A 33 12.21 4.87 8.39
C PHE A 33 11.04 5.81 8.68
N ILE A 34 10.30 6.24 7.65
CA ILE A 34 9.13 7.09 7.81
C ILE A 34 8.08 6.39 8.68
N VAL A 35 7.73 5.14 8.37
CA VAL A 35 6.75 4.36 9.14
C VAL A 35 7.15 4.23 10.60
N LEU A 36 8.41 3.87 10.89
CA LEU A 36 8.88 3.70 12.27
C LEU A 36 8.92 5.03 13.02
N PHE A 37 9.31 6.11 12.37
CA PHE A 37 9.30 7.46 12.94
C PHE A 37 7.86 7.90 13.29
N THR A 38 6.93 7.81 12.34
CA THR A 38 5.54 8.22 12.55
C THR A 38 4.81 7.31 13.52
N PHE A 39 5.09 6.01 13.50
CA PHE A 39 4.61 5.05 14.51
C PHE A 39 5.10 5.42 15.91
N SER A 40 6.41 5.59 16.10
CA SER A 40 6.98 5.96 17.41
C SER A 40 6.39 7.26 17.93
N TRP A 41 6.24 8.25 17.06
CA TRP A 41 5.57 9.50 17.41
C TRP A 41 4.10 9.29 17.79
N SER A 42 3.34 8.47 17.06
CA SER A 42 1.92 8.22 17.34
C SER A 42 1.68 7.64 18.73
N LEU A 43 2.62 6.84 19.25
CA LEU A 43 2.55 6.26 20.59
C LEU A 43 2.75 7.30 21.71
N THR A 44 3.38 8.44 21.43
CA THR A 44 3.60 9.49 22.43
C THR A 44 2.36 10.39 22.64
N ARG A 45 1.29 10.15 21.88
CA ARG A 45 0.09 10.98 21.89
C ARG A 45 -0.87 10.56 23.01
N GLU A 46 -1.54 11.55 23.58
CA GLU A 46 -2.62 11.33 24.55
C GLU A 46 -3.77 10.55 23.88
N TYR A 47 -4.36 9.58 24.58
CA TYR A 47 -5.40 8.68 24.07
C TYR A 47 -4.97 7.73 22.93
N ALA A 48 -3.66 7.61 22.64
CA ALA A 48 -3.16 6.63 21.68
C ALA A 48 -3.46 5.18 22.11
N ASP A 49 -3.42 4.92 23.41
CA ASP A 49 -3.75 3.66 24.06
C ASP A 49 -5.18 3.21 23.77
N VAL A 50 -6.14 4.13 23.68
CA VAL A 50 -7.54 3.82 23.36
C VAL A 50 -7.66 3.22 21.96
N GLY A 51 -6.97 3.80 20.97
CA GLY A 51 -6.96 3.27 19.60
C GLY A 51 -6.29 1.90 19.50
N ILE A 52 -5.19 1.70 20.22
CA ILE A 52 -4.48 0.42 20.28
C ILE A 52 -5.35 -0.65 20.95
N GLN A 53 -5.98 -0.31 22.08
CA GLN A 53 -6.89 -1.21 22.78
C GLN A 53 -8.07 -1.59 21.89
N PHE A 54 -8.65 -0.64 21.16
CA PHE A 54 -9.72 -0.91 20.21
C PHE A 54 -9.27 -1.93 19.14
N MET A 55 -8.10 -1.73 18.52
CA MET A 55 -7.59 -2.62 17.48
C MET A 55 -7.34 -4.06 17.97
N PHE A 56 -6.90 -4.23 19.23
CA PHE A 56 -6.63 -5.54 19.82
C PHE A 56 -7.78 -6.12 20.64
N THR A 57 -8.93 -5.45 20.72
CA THR A 57 -10.11 -5.98 21.41
C THR A 57 -10.93 -6.82 20.42
N PRO A 58 -10.90 -8.16 20.51
CA PRO A 58 -11.62 -9.00 19.57
C PRO A 58 -13.14 -8.92 19.79
N SER A 59 -13.89 -8.80 18.70
CA SER A 59 -15.33 -9.00 18.71
C SER A 59 -15.64 -10.47 18.42
N TRP A 60 -15.81 -11.29 19.46
CA TRP A 60 -15.97 -12.74 19.29
C TRP A 60 -17.14 -13.14 18.39
N HIS A 61 -18.21 -12.35 18.36
CA HIS A 61 -19.36 -12.60 17.50
C HIS A 61 -19.01 -12.52 16.00
N THR A 62 -18.04 -11.69 15.59
CA THR A 62 -17.69 -11.56 14.16
C THR A 62 -16.99 -12.81 13.63
N LEU A 63 -16.41 -13.65 14.48
CA LEU A 63 -15.82 -14.92 14.08
C LEU A 63 -16.86 -15.95 13.61
N ALA A 64 -18.14 -15.76 13.95
CA ALA A 64 -19.22 -16.61 13.44
C ALA A 64 -19.65 -16.24 12.01
N ASP A 65 -19.24 -15.07 11.50
CA ASP A 65 -19.59 -14.60 10.16
C ASP A 65 -18.64 -15.21 9.11
N PRO A 66 -19.11 -16.06 8.18
CA PRO A 66 -18.28 -16.60 7.11
C PRO A 66 -17.64 -15.52 6.23
N LYS A 67 -18.30 -14.35 6.11
CA LYS A 67 -17.82 -13.23 5.30
C LYS A 67 -16.45 -12.73 5.78
N LEU A 68 -16.20 -12.76 7.10
CA LEU A 68 -14.92 -12.37 7.69
C LEU A 68 -13.75 -13.17 7.11
N TYR A 69 -13.94 -14.48 6.94
CA TYR A 69 -12.89 -15.37 6.42
C TYR A 69 -12.63 -15.13 4.93
N VAL A 70 -13.69 -14.85 4.16
CA VAL A 70 -13.56 -14.50 2.75
C VAL A 70 -12.80 -13.19 2.61
N GLU A 71 -13.19 -12.15 3.35
CA GLU A 71 -12.53 -10.84 3.34
C GLU A 71 -11.06 -10.95 3.76
N ALA A 72 -10.75 -11.72 4.81
CA ALA A 72 -9.37 -11.94 5.26
C ALA A 72 -8.52 -12.72 4.24
N ALA A 73 -9.09 -13.75 3.61
CA ALA A 73 -8.39 -14.52 2.58
C ALA A 73 -8.12 -13.69 1.33
N CYS A 74 -9.11 -12.91 0.86
CA CYS A 74 -8.96 -11.96 -0.24
C CYS A 74 -7.88 -10.93 0.08
N GLN A 75 -7.94 -10.28 1.25
CA GLN A 75 -6.94 -9.30 1.67
C GLN A 75 -5.52 -9.88 1.63
N ASN A 76 -5.31 -11.08 2.18
CA ASN A 76 -4.00 -11.72 2.19
C ASN A 76 -3.52 -12.10 0.77
N ALA A 77 -4.42 -12.53 -0.12
CA ALA A 77 -4.09 -12.82 -1.51
C ALA A 77 -3.67 -11.56 -2.28
N PHE A 78 -4.39 -10.45 -2.12
CA PHE A 78 -4.05 -9.17 -2.73
C PHE A 78 -2.76 -8.57 -2.17
N ASP A 79 -2.61 -8.56 -0.86
CA ASP A 79 -1.45 -8.01 -0.15
C ASP A 79 -0.14 -8.71 -0.56
N THR A 80 -0.20 -10.02 -0.84
CA THR A 80 0.95 -10.80 -1.32
C THR A 80 1.03 -10.93 -2.84
N ALA A 81 0.10 -10.33 -3.60
CA ALA A 81 -0.04 -10.55 -5.05
C ALA A 81 -0.05 -12.04 -5.45
N ALA A 82 -0.67 -12.89 -4.61
CA ALA A 82 -0.76 -14.32 -4.84
C ALA A 82 -1.53 -14.62 -6.13
N GLY A 83 -1.00 -15.52 -6.96
CA GLY A 83 -1.63 -15.89 -8.24
C GLY A 83 -1.42 -14.90 -9.39
N MET A 84 -0.87 -13.70 -9.15
CA MET A 84 -0.64 -12.68 -10.18
C MET A 84 0.65 -12.88 -11.00
N GLY A 85 1.46 -13.89 -10.67
CA GLY A 85 2.72 -14.19 -11.37
C GLY A 85 3.89 -13.26 -11.02
N LEU A 86 3.70 -12.28 -10.14
CA LEU A 86 4.71 -11.30 -9.74
C LEU A 86 5.99 -11.98 -9.23
N PHE A 87 5.84 -12.91 -8.27
CA PHE A 87 6.99 -13.64 -7.73
C PHE A 87 7.66 -14.56 -8.76
N SER A 88 6.96 -15.03 -9.78
CA SER A 88 7.56 -15.83 -10.85
C SER A 88 8.52 -15.00 -11.69
N ALA A 89 8.16 -13.75 -12.00
CA ALA A 89 9.05 -12.83 -12.72
C ALA A 89 10.33 -12.53 -11.93
N TYR A 90 10.22 -12.37 -10.61
CA TYR A 90 11.38 -12.17 -9.73
C TYR A 90 12.20 -13.45 -9.47
N ALA A 91 11.54 -14.59 -9.33
CA ALA A 91 12.18 -15.89 -9.14
C ALA A 91 13.05 -16.27 -10.34
N ALA A 92 12.75 -15.75 -11.53
CA ALA A 92 13.57 -15.95 -12.71
C ALA A 92 14.98 -15.30 -12.62
N TYR A 93 15.25 -14.52 -11.58
CA TYR A 93 16.58 -13.97 -11.25
C TYR A 93 17.27 -14.72 -10.10
N PHE A 94 16.62 -15.71 -9.50
CA PHE A 94 17.21 -16.49 -8.42
C PHE A 94 18.33 -17.38 -8.94
N THR A 95 19.38 -17.52 -8.13
CA THR A 95 20.45 -18.48 -8.39
C THR A 95 20.21 -19.76 -7.57
N ARG A 96 20.93 -20.84 -7.85
CA ARG A 96 20.88 -22.07 -7.03
C ARG A 96 21.22 -21.85 -5.55
N LYS A 97 21.90 -20.75 -5.21
CA LYS A 97 22.22 -20.38 -3.83
C LYS A 97 21.06 -19.65 -3.12
N THR A 98 20.09 -19.14 -3.88
CA THR A 98 18.93 -18.42 -3.36
C THR A 98 17.89 -19.43 -2.86
N SER A 99 17.60 -19.43 -1.56
CA SER A 99 16.58 -20.30 -0.98
C SER A 99 15.18 -19.73 -1.20
N ALA A 100 14.50 -20.19 -2.25
CA ALA A 100 13.13 -19.76 -2.58
C ALA A 100 12.16 -20.00 -1.42
N VAL A 101 12.26 -21.14 -0.73
CA VAL A 101 11.43 -21.47 0.44
C VAL A 101 11.61 -20.46 1.57
N ARG A 102 12.86 -20.09 1.86
CA ARG A 102 13.16 -19.08 2.89
C ARG A 102 12.52 -17.74 2.52
N TYR A 103 12.76 -17.24 1.31
CA TYR A 103 12.19 -15.95 0.89
C TYR A 103 10.66 -15.98 0.83
N GLY A 104 10.06 -17.09 0.38
CA GLY A 104 8.61 -17.28 0.35
C GLY A 104 7.93 -17.26 1.72
N MET A 105 8.64 -17.62 2.80
CA MET A 105 8.12 -17.46 4.16
C MET A 105 8.40 -16.07 4.73
N PHE A 106 9.62 -15.56 4.59
CA PHE A 106 10.02 -14.31 5.25
C PHE A 106 9.35 -13.07 4.64
N LEU A 107 9.16 -13.02 3.31
CA LEU A 107 8.60 -11.84 2.65
C LEU A 107 7.17 -11.53 3.13
N PRO A 108 6.20 -12.48 3.12
CA PRO A 108 4.86 -12.21 3.63
C PRO A 108 4.82 -11.91 5.13
N MET A 109 5.68 -12.55 5.93
CA MET A 109 5.75 -12.28 7.38
C MET A 109 6.15 -10.84 7.67
N ILE A 110 7.19 -10.33 6.99
CA ILE A 110 7.63 -8.94 7.14
C ILE A 110 6.57 -7.99 6.60
N ASN A 111 5.92 -8.32 5.49
CA ASN A 111 4.82 -7.52 4.94
C ASN A 111 3.69 -7.33 5.96
N ASN A 112 3.20 -8.44 6.55
CA ASN A 112 2.16 -8.41 7.58
C ASN A 112 2.59 -7.63 8.82
N LEU A 113 3.85 -7.72 9.23
CA LEU A 113 4.38 -6.95 10.35
C LEU A 113 4.35 -5.44 10.07
N VAL A 114 4.76 -5.02 8.87
CA VAL A 114 4.70 -3.61 8.47
C VAL A 114 3.24 -3.15 8.39
N SER A 115 2.34 -3.95 7.83
CA SER A 115 0.90 -3.67 7.79
C SER A 115 0.31 -3.50 9.20
N LEU A 116 0.72 -4.34 10.16
CA LEU A 116 0.31 -4.23 11.55
C LEU A 116 0.81 -2.92 12.20
N VAL A 117 2.08 -2.56 12.00
CA VAL A 117 2.66 -1.31 12.51
C VAL A 117 1.96 -0.08 11.92
N CYS A 118 1.68 -0.09 10.62
CA CYS A 118 0.90 0.95 9.95
C CYS A 118 -0.53 1.05 10.51
N GLY A 119 -1.18 -0.09 10.75
CA GLY A 119 -2.50 -0.15 11.38
C GLY A 119 -2.48 0.48 12.77
N LEU A 120 -1.54 0.08 13.63
CA LEU A 120 -1.41 0.63 14.98
C LEU A 120 -1.15 2.14 14.97
N MET A 121 -0.26 2.60 14.10
CA MET A 121 0.00 4.02 13.92
C MET A 121 -1.27 4.78 13.53
N LEU A 122 -2.05 4.26 12.58
CA LEU A 122 -3.30 4.88 12.12
C LEU A 122 -4.34 4.91 13.24
N PHE A 123 -4.61 3.79 13.90
CA PHE A 123 -5.58 3.72 15.00
C PHE A 123 -5.18 4.65 16.16
N ALA A 124 -3.92 4.61 16.60
CA ALA A 124 -3.42 5.50 17.65
C ALA A 124 -3.59 6.97 17.27
N THR A 125 -3.23 7.35 16.04
CA THR A 125 -3.28 8.76 15.62
C THR A 125 -4.71 9.26 15.43
N VAL A 126 -5.58 8.46 14.80
CA VAL A 126 -6.98 8.84 14.53
C VAL A 126 -7.74 9.00 15.83
N PHE A 127 -7.67 8.01 16.73
CA PHE A 127 -8.35 8.07 18.02
C PHE A 127 -7.83 9.23 18.87
N SER A 128 -6.51 9.37 18.99
CA SER A 128 -5.89 10.47 19.73
C SER A 128 -6.39 11.83 19.23
N THR A 129 -6.37 12.03 17.91
CA THR A 129 -6.74 13.32 17.31
C THR A 129 -8.23 13.61 17.46
N LEU A 130 -9.11 12.64 17.20
CA LEU A 130 -10.55 12.84 17.28
C LEU A 130 -11.02 13.06 18.73
N ILE A 131 -10.54 12.26 19.68
CA ILE A 131 -10.89 12.43 21.10
C ILE A 131 -10.39 13.78 21.61
N SER A 132 -9.17 14.19 21.24
CA SER A 132 -8.60 15.47 21.68
C SER A 132 -9.30 16.69 21.10
N THR A 133 -9.87 16.58 19.89
CA THR A 133 -10.42 17.73 19.16
C THR A 133 -11.95 17.80 19.23
N GLU A 134 -12.60 16.66 19.45
CA GLU A 134 -14.05 16.53 19.57
C GLU A 134 -14.39 15.57 20.72
N PRO A 135 -14.30 16.02 21.98
CA PRO A 135 -14.44 15.16 23.17
C PRO A 135 -15.83 14.51 23.32
N THR A 136 -16.83 14.98 22.58
CA THR A 136 -18.19 14.44 22.57
C THR A 136 -18.34 13.20 21.69
N LEU A 137 -17.33 12.86 20.88
CA LEU A 137 -17.37 11.68 20.03
C LEU A 137 -17.23 10.40 20.85
N THR A 138 -18.12 9.45 20.58
CA THR A 138 -18.05 8.10 21.13
C THR A 138 -17.19 7.18 20.26
N ILE A 139 -16.63 6.12 20.83
CA ILE A 139 -15.82 5.12 20.09
C ILE A 139 -16.55 4.60 18.83
N PRO A 140 -17.83 4.20 18.87
CA PRO A 140 -18.54 3.76 17.67
C PRO A 140 -18.58 4.81 16.56
N GLN A 141 -18.75 6.10 16.90
CA GLN A 141 -18.75 7.18 15.90
C GLN A 141 -17.37 7.38 15.26
N ILE A 142 -16.30 7.25 16.06
CA ILE A 142 -14.92 7.27 15.53
C ILE A 142 -14.71 6.13 14.53
N VAL A 143 -15.21 4.94 14.86
CA VAL A 143 -15.13 3.77 13.98
C VAL A 143 -15.93 3.96 12.70
N ASP A 144 -17.12 4.57 12.77
CA ASP A 144 -17.92 4.87 11.59
C ASP A 144 -17.23 5.89 10.67
N ILE A 145 -16.57 6.90 11.24
CA ILE A 145 -15.70 7.82 10.49
C ILE A 145 -14.57 7.06 9.79
N MET A 146 -13.92 6.11 10.48
CA MET A 146 -12.83 5.32 9.89
C MET A 146 -13.30 4.34 8.80
N LYS A 147 -14.56 3.89 8.88
CA LYS A 147 -15.20 3.04 7.86
C LYS A 147 -15.69 3.82 6.66
N ASP A 148 -15.85 5.14 6.79
CA ASP A 148 -16.21 6.00 5.67
C ASP A 148 -15.07 6.04 4.65
N THR A 149 -15.23 5.19 3.66
CA THR A 149 -14.25 4.88 2.64
C THR A 149 -14.39 5.81 1.43
N GLY A 150 -15.41 6.69 1.40
CA GLY A 150 -15.72 7.51 0.25
C GLY A 150 -15.83 6.72 -1.06
N PRO A 151 -15.82 7.38 -2.23
CA PRO A 151 -15.74 6.71 -3.52
C PRO A 151 -14.39 5.99 -3.70
N GLY A 152 -14.43 4.69 -4.07
CA GLY A 152 -13.24 3.91 -4.40
C GLY A 152 -12.30 3.60 -3.23
N SER A 153 -12.81 3.47 -2.00
CA SER A 153 -12.02 3.11 -0.81
C SER A 153 -10.88 4.09 -0.48
N THR A 154 -10.96 5.33 -0.97
CA THR A 154 -9.92 6.36 -0.84
C THR A 154 -10.16 7.37 0.29
N GLY A 155 -11.35 7.37 0.89
CA GLY A 155 -11.85 8.35 1.85
C GLY A 155 -10.96 8.51 3.08
N LEU A 156 -10.58 7.41 3.72
CA LEU A 156 -9.71 7.46 4.90
C LEU A 156 -8.37 8.15 4.58
N THR A 157 -7.67 7.67 3.57
CA THR A 157 -6.33 8.13 3.19
C THR A 157 -6.33 9.56 2.62
N PHE A 158 -7.27 9.90 1.75
CA PHE A 158 -7.23 11.16 0.99
C PHE A 158 -8.19 12.25 1.50
N THR A 159 -9.14 11.91 2.38
CA THR A 159 -10.07 12.88 2.97
C THR A 159 -9.79 13.04 4.46
N TRP A 160 -9.82 11.94 5.22
CA TRP A 160 -9.74 12.01 6.67
C TRP A 160 -8.32 12.27 7.19
N ILE A 161 -7.30 11.58 6.68
CA ILE A 161 -5.91 11.79 7.15
C ILE A 161 -5.45 13.25 7.00
N PRO A 162 -5.65 13.94 5.86
CA PRO A 162 -5.30 15.36 5.76
C PRO A 162 -6.02 16.24 6.79
N VAL A 163 -7.32 16.01 7.00
CA VAL A 163 -8.14 16.79 7.93
C VAL A 163 -7.68 16.56 9.38
N LEU A 164 -7.44 15.31 9.77
CA LEU A 164 -6.96 14.95 11.10
C LEU A 164 -5.57 15.54 11.36
N MET A 165 -4.65 15.40 10.41
CA MET A 165 -3.30 15.94 10.55
C MET A 165 -3.30 17.47 10.59
N ALA A 166 -4.21 18.14 9.91
CA ALA A 166 -4.33 19.60 9.99
C ALA A 166 -4.70 20.09 11.39
N LYS A 167 -5.46 19.30 12.17
CA LYS A 167 -5.82 19.64 13.56
C LYS A 167 -4.62 19.64 14.51
N LEU A 168 -3.50 18.99 14.14
CA LEU A 168 -2.25 18.94 14.91
C LEU A 168 -1.31 20.14 14.63
N GLY A 169 -1.77 21.15 13.89
CA GLY A 169 -1.01 22.35 13.60
C GLY A 169 0.14 22.14 12.61
N VAL A 170 1.24 22.88 12.77
CA VAL A 170 2.37 22.88 11.83
C VAL A 170 3.04 21.52 11.75
N PHE A 171 3.23 20.84 12.89
CA PHE A 171 3.84 19.52 12.94
C PHE A 171 2.99 18.46 12.21
N GLY A 172 1.66 18.54 12.35
CA GLY A 172 0.73 17.68 11.63
C GLY A 172 0.84 17.80 10.11
N ARG A 173 1.06 19.00 9.58
CA ARG A 173 1.28 19.20 8.14
C ARG A 173 2.54 18.48 7.64
N VAL A 174 3.62 18.48 8.44
CA VAL A 174 4.85 17.74 8.12
C VAL A 174 4.58 16.23 8.10
N LEU A 175 3.88 15.71 9.11
CA LEU A 175 3.49 14.30 9.18
C LEU A 175 2.59 13.88 8.01
N CYS A 176 1.62 14.73 7.64
CA CYS A 176 0.78 14.52 6.46
C CYS A 176 1.63 14.42 5.18
N GLY A 177 2.60 15.32 5.02
CA GLY A 177 3.56 15.26 3.92
C GLY A 177 4.38 13.96 3.90
N LEU A 178 4.88 13.53 5.05
CA LEU A 178 5.61 12.27 5.19
C LEU A 178 4.72 11.05 4.89
N PHE A 179 3.46 11.07 5.31
CA PHE A 179 2.49 10.01 5.02
C PHE A 179 2.23 9.87 3.52
N PHE A 180 1.95 10.96 2.82
CA PHE A 180 1.74 10.91 1.36
C PHE A 180 3.03 10.59 0.59
N LEU A 181 4.18 10.99 1.11
CA LEU A 181 5.47 10.59 0.55
C LEU A 181 5.69 9.08 0.68
N CYS A 182 5.42 8.52 1.87
CA CYS A 182 5.45 7.09 2.13
C CYS A 182 4.47 6.32 1.23
N LEU A 183 3.23 6.80 1.11
CA LEU A 183 2.22 6.23 0.22
C LEU A 183 2.66 6.26 -1.24
N SER A 184 3.32 7.34 -1.67
CA SER A 184 3.86 7.47 -3.02
C SER A 184 4.99 6.47 -3.27
N PHE A 185 5.90 6.28 -2.32
CA PHE A 185 6.96 5.27 -2.42
C PHE A 185 6.39 3.86 -2.49
N ALA A 186 5.41 3.53 -1.64
CA ALA A 186 4.72 2.24 -1.67
C ALA A 186 4.03 1.99 -3.02
N GLY A 187 3.39 3.01 -3.60
CA GLY A 187 2.79 2.92 -4.93
C GLY A 187 3.83 2.71 -6.04
N ILE A 188 4.95 3.44 -6.00
CA ILE A 188 6.02 3.34 -7.00
C ILE A 188 6.70 1.98 -6.96
N THR A 189 7.06 1.46 -5.77
CA THR A 189 7.74 0.17 -5.64
C THR A 189 6.87 -0.98 -6.15
N SER A 190 5.57 -0.97 -5.84
CA SER A 190 4.61 -1.94 -6.39
C SER A 190 4.45 -1.82 -7.90
N MET A 191 4.35 -0.60 -8.43
CA MET A 191 4.21 -0.35 -9.86
C MET A 191 5.44 -0.81 -10.66
N ILE A 192 6.66 -0.62 -10.13
CA ILE A 192 7.91 -1.15 -10.70
C ILE A 192 7.80 -2.67 -10.87
N SER A 193 7.28 -3.39 -9.88
CA SER A 193 7.11 -4.84 -9.93
C SER A 193 6.13 -5.29 -11.02
N TYR A 194 4.98 -4.63 -11.16
CA TYR A 194 4.01 -4.97 -12.22
C TYR A 194 4.51 -4.65 -13.63
N ILE A 195 5.27 -3.56 -13.81
CA ILE A 195 5.88 -3.23 -15.10
C ILE A 195 6.96 -4.26 -15.45
N GLU A 196 7.79 -4.68 -14.50
CA GLU A 196 8.78 -5.74 -14.73
C GLU A 196 8.12 -7.07 -15.08
N LEU A 197 7.04 -7.45 -14.38
CA LEU A 197 6.25 -8.64 -14.72
C LEU A 197 5.81 -8.60 -16.19
N THR A 198 5.17 -7.52 -16.61
CA THR A 198 4.69 -7.36 -17.99
C THR A 198 5.85 -7.38 -18.99
N ALA A 199 6.94 -6.65 -18.69
CA ALA A 199 8.11 -6.62 -19.56
C ALA A 199 8.80 -7.99 -19.65
N ARG A 200 8.79 -8.78 -18.58
CA ARG A 200 9.37 -10.13 -18.56
C ARG A 200 8.52 -11.09 -19.37
N THR A 201 7.20 -11.05 -19.22
CA THR A 201 6.28 -11.85 -20.04
C THR A 201 6.50 -11.59 -21.53
N ILE A 202 6.65 -10.32 -21.95
CA ILE A 202 6.94 -9.97 -23.35
C ILE A 202 8.34 -10.48 -23.81
N GLN A 203 9.34 -10.45 -22.92
CA GLN A 203 10.67 -11.01 -23.22
C GLN A 203 10.64 -12.52 -23.43
N ASP A 204 9.77 -13.24 -22.72
CA ASP A 204 9.65 -14.70 -22.87
C ASP A 204 9.09 -15.09 -24.26
N PHE A 205 8.43 -14.16 -24.97
CA PHE A 205 8.05 -14.30 -26.38
C PHE A 205 9.19 -13.97 -27.37
N GLY A 206 10.42 -13.71 -26.90
CA GLY A 206 11.60 -13.46 -27.72
C GLY A 206 11.85 -11.99 -28.07
N VAL A 207 11.10 -11.06 -27.50
CA VAL A 207 11.28 -9.61 -27.71
C VAL A 207 12.48 -9.12 -26.90
N LYS A 208 13.34 -8.28 -27.50
CA LYS A 208 14.46 -7.67 -26.75
C LYS A 208 13.93 -6.79 -25.62
N ARG A 209 14.62 -6.83 -24.46
CA ARG A 209 14.25 -6.11 -23.24
C ARG A 209 13.84 -4.66 -23.46
N THR A 210 14.62 -3.89 -24.22
CA THR A 210 14.34 -2.47 -24.46
C THR A 210 12.96 -2.25 -25.06
N TYR A 211 12.60 -3.02 -26.09
CA TYR A 211 11.28 -2.95 -26.71
C TYR A 211 10.19 -3.48 -25.79
N ALA A 212 10.47 -4.55 -25.03
CA ALA A 212 9.53 -5.10 -24.06
C ALA A 212 9.17 -4.09 -22.97
N THR A 213 10.16 -3.41 -22.36
CA THR A 213 9.92 -2.38 -21.34
C THR A 213 9.16 -1.19 -21.91
N ILE A 214 9.51 -0.70 -23.10
CA ILE A 214 8.80 0.42 -23.74
C ILE A 214 7.34 0.02 -24.04
N ALA A 215 7.12 -1.18 -24.57
CA ALA A 215 5.79 -1.69 -24.84
C ALA A 215 4.96 -1.79 -23.55
N SER A 216 5.52 -2.35 -22.47
CA SER A 216 4.86 -2.40 -21.16
C SER A 216 4.46 -1.01 -20.68
N LEU A 217 5.36 -0.03 -20.74
CA LEU A 217 5.07 1.34 -20.32
C LEU A 217 3.95 1.98 -21.15
N ILE A 218 3.98 1.82 -22.47
CA ILE A 218 2.93 2.35 -23.36
C ILE A 218 1.58 1.70 -23.05
N VAL A 219 1.53 0.38 -22.89
CA VAL A 219 0.29 -0.34 -22.58
C VAL A 219 -0.25 0.11 -21.21
N THR A 220 0.59 0.14 -20.18
CA THR A 220 0.20 0.62 -18.85
C THR A 220 -0.29 2.06 -18.88
N PHE A 221 0.35 2.93 -19.67
CA PHE A 221 -0.10 4.31 -19.86
C PHE A 221 -1.50 4.37 -20.48
N LEU A 222 -1.68 3.75 -21.65
CA LEU A 222 -2.92 3.84 -22.41
C LEU A 222 -4.11 3.25 -21.64
N VAL A 223 -3.91 2.11 -20.97
CA VAL A 223 -4.95 1.46 -20.16
C VAL A 223 -5.19 2.20 -18.84
N GLY A 224 -4.17 2.88 -18.29
CA GLY A 224 -4.30 3.66 -17.06
C GLY A 224 -4.96 5.03 -17.22
N VAL A 225 -4.93 5.62 -18.43
CA VAL A 225 -5.50 6.95 -18.71
C VAL A 225 -7.00 7.03 -18.38
N PRO A 226 -7.87 6.09 -18.78
CA PRO A 226 -9.29 6.10 -18.41
C PRO A 226 -9.52 6.20 -16.89
N SER A 227 -8.80 5.39 -16.11
CA SER A 227 -8.87 5.42 -14.64
C SER A 227 -8.31 6.71 -14.02
N ALA A 228 -7.38 7.37 -14.71
CA ALA A 228 -6.82 8.65 -14.27
C ALA A 228 -7.74 9.85 -14.53
N ILE A 229 -8.65 9.74 -15.50
CA ILE A 229 -9.58 10.82 -15.90
C ILE A 229 -10.94 10.67 -15.21
N ASP A 230 -11.45 9.45 -15.07
CA ASP A 230 -12.76 9.18 -14.49
C ASP A 230 -12.68 8.24 -13.28
N LEU A 231 -13.01 8.78 -12.10
CA LEU A 231 -13.09 8.04 -10.84
C LEU A 231 -14.05 6.84 -10.92
N ARG A 232 -15.12 6.91 -11.73
CA ARG A 232 -16.04 5.78 -11.90
C ARG A 232 -15.38 4.62 -12.61
N VAL A 233 -14.52 4.91 -13.58
CA VAL A 233 -13.72 3.88 -14.27
C VAL A 233 -12.73 3.27 -13.29
N LEU A 234 -12.05 4.09 -12.48
CA LEU A 234 -11.15 3.59 -11.44
C LEU A 234 -11.90 2.67 -10.45
N THR A 235 -13.04 3.10 -9.91
CA THR A 235 -13.85 2.29 -8.99
C THR A 235 -14.35 1.00 -9.63
N ASN A 236 -14.76 1.04 -10.90
CA ASN A 236 -15.17 -0.16 -11.61
C ASN A 236 -14.01 -1.14 -11.77
N GLN A 237 -12.84 -0.68 -12.20
CA GLN A 237 -11.66 -1.53 -12.36
C GLN A 237 -11.21 -2.09 -11.00
N ASP A 238 -11.16 -1.26 -9.97
CA ASP A 238 -10.83 -1.70 -8.61
C ASP A 238 -11.79 -2.78 -8.10
N PHE A 239 -13.09 -2.63 -8.34
CA PHE A 239 -14.07 -3.64 -7.96
C PHE A 239 -13.92 -4.96 -8.75
N VAL A 240 -13.76 -4.87 -10.08
CA VAL A 240 -13.65 -6.04 -10.96
C VAL A 240 -12.39 -6.86 -10.66
N TRP A 241 -11.26 -6.17 -10.43
CA TRP A 241 -9.98 -6.82 -10.17
C TRP A 241 -9.72 -7.10 -8.68
N GLY A 242 -10.49 -6.48 -7.77
CA GLY A 242 -10.34 -6.58 -6.31
C GLY A 242 -11.24 -7.62 -5.63
N PHE A 243 -12.26 -8.16 -6.31
CA PHE A 243 -13.16 -9.18 -5.77
C PHE A 243 -13.24 -10.48 -6.61
N ALA A 244 -12.38 -10.60 -7.63
CA ALA A 244 -12.24 -11.82 -8.43
C ALA A 244 -11.24 -12.80 -7.80
#